data_AF-A0A7K0NA60-F1
#
_entry.id   AF-A0A7K0NA60-F1
#
_cell.length_a   1.000
_cell.length_b   1.000
_cell.length_c   1.000
_cell.angle_alpha   90.00
_cell.angle_beta   90.00
_cell.angle_gamma   90.00
#
_symmetry.space_group_name_H-M   'P 1'
#
loop_
_entity.id
_entity.type
_entity.pdbx_description
1 polymer ?
#
loop_
_entity_poly.entity_id
_entity_poly.type
_entity_poly.pdbx_seq_one_letter_code
_entity_poly.pdbx_strand_id
1 'polypeptide(L)' 'MSDDEYDTVGGLVFGSLGHVPEIGEFVVEQQWTFRVEQLDGRRIQTVRISPNT' A
#
# COMPACT_ATOMS: atom_id res chain seq x y z
N MET A 1 -9.38 -10.04 13.14
CA MET A 1 -8.31 -9.05 13.39
C MET A 1 -8.87 -7.75 12.84
N SER A 2 -8.98 -6.76 13.72
CA SER A 2 -9.83 -5.58 13.61
C SER A 2 -9.51 -4.75 12.36
N ASP A 3 -10.55 -4.30 11.67
CA ASP A 3 -10.52 -3.43 10.48
C ASP A 3 -9.89 -2.03 10.73
N ASP A 4 -9.14 -1.85 11.83
CA ASP A 4 -8.83 -0.56 12.47
C ASP A 4 -7.32 -0.33 12.72
N GLU A 5 -6.39 -1.03 12.05
CA GLU A 5 -4.95 -0.75 12.28
C GLU A 5 -4.43 0.46 11.49
N TYR A 6 -5.12 0.86 10.41
CA TYR A 6 -4.64 1.90 9.51
C TYR A 6 -5.76 2.87 9.08
N ASP A 7 -5.50 4.17 9.21
CA ASP A 7 -6.45 5.23 8.83
C ASP A 7 -6.47 5.54 7.31
N THR A 8 -5.46 5.09 6.56
CA THR A 8 -5.28 5.44 5.15
C THR A 8 -4.72 4.27 4.33
N VAL A 9 -4.99 4.27 3.03
CA VAL A 9 -4.39 3.28 2.09
C VAL A 9 -2.85 3.36 2.11
N GLY A 10 -2.29 4.56 2.22
CA GLY A 10 -0.84 4.73 2.34
C GLY A 10 -0.29 4.12 3.63
N GLY A 11 -1.01 4.30 4.74
CA GLY A 11 -0.68 3.67 6.03
C GLY A 11 -0.70 2.15 5.97
N LEU A 12 -1.72 1.58 5.33
CA LEU A 12 -1.82 0.13 5.08
C LEU A 12 -0.60 -0.38 4.31
N VAL A 13 -0.31 0.21 3.14
CA VAL A 13 0.81 -0.24 2.29
C VAL A 13 2.14 -0.11 3.02
N PHE A 14 2.37 1.01 3.71
CA PHE A 14 3.60 1.24 4.46
C PHE A 14 3.76 0.26 5.63
N GLY A 15 2.68 0.03 6.40
CA GLY A 15 2.65 -0.91 7.51
C GLY A 15 2.89 -2.35 7.07
N SER A 16 2.19 -2.80 6.01
CA SER A 16 2.34 -4.14 5.46
C SER A 16 3.74 -4.40 4.87
N LEU A 17 4.41 -3.41 4.28
CA LEU A 17 5.79 -3.55 3.78
C LEU A 17 6.84 -3.50 4.90
N GLY A 18 6.61 -2.75 5.97
CA GLY A 18 7.53 -2.63 7.11
C GLY A 18 8.78 -1.78 6.84
N HIS A 19 8.86 -1.11 5.69
CA HIS A 19 9.92 -0.18 5.33
C HIS A 19 9.39 0.98 4.47
N VAL A 20 10.25 1.97 4.19
CA VAL A 20 9.91 3.00 3.20
C VAL A 20 9.79 2.31 1.83
N PRO A 21 8.63 2.40 1.15
CA PRO A 21 8.42 1.68 -0.10
C PRO A 21 9.15 2.33 -1.27
N GLU A 22 9.33 1.55 -2.33
CA GLU A 22 9.76 2.03 -3.65
C GLU A 22 8.60 2.09 -4.64
N ILE A 23 8.70 2.94 -5.68
CA ILE A 23 7.70 2.97 -6.75
C ILE A 23 7.69 1.62 -7.47
N GLY A 24 6.50 1.03 -7.63
CA GLY A 24 6.29 -0.27 -8.26
C GLY A 24 6.18 -1.43 -7.29
N GLU A 25 6.63 -1.28 -6.04
CA GLU A 25 6.36 -2.23 -4.96
C GLU A 25 4.86 -2.33 -4.69
N PHE A 26 4.46 -3.49 -4.17
CA PHE A 26 3.07 -3.76 -3.88
C PHE A 26 2.92 -4.71 -2.70
N VAL A 27 1.74 -4.65 -2.09
CA VAL A 27 1.26 -5.64 -1.13
C VAL A 27 -0.01 -6.28 -1.66
N VAL A 28 -0.26 -7.52 -1.24
CA VAL A 28 -1.49 -8.24 -1.56
C VAL A 28 -2.28 -8.40 -0.28
N GLU A 29 -3.50 -7.87 -0.29
CA GLU A 29 -4.47 -8.01 0.79
C GLU A 29 -5.71 -8.69 0.21
N GLN A 30 -5.99 -9.92 0.65
CA GLN A 30 -7.08 -10.75 0.11
C GLN A 30 -7.01 -10.87 -1.43
N GLN A 31 -8.07 -10.50 -2.16
CA GLN A 31 -8.12 -10.53 -3.62
C GLN A 31 -7.60 -9.26 -4.30
N TRP A 32 -6.91 -8.37 -3.59
CA TRP A 32 -6.47 -7.08 -4.12
C TRP A 32 -4.96 -6.90 -4.03
N THR A 33 -4.39 -6.29 -5.07
CA THR A 33 -3.02 -5.80 -5.09
C THR A 33 -3.02 -4.29 -4.94
N PHE A 34 -2.24 -3.78 -4.00
CA PHE A 34 -2.03 -2.36 -3.75
C PHE A 34 -0.61 -1.99 -4.18
N ARG A 35 -0.46 -1.35 -5.34
CA ARG A 35 0.84 -0.99 -5.91
C ARG A 35 1.12 0.50 -5.74
N VAL A 36 2.30 0.84 -5.25
CA VAL A 36 2.79 2.23 -5.17
C VAL A 36 3.09 2.74 -6.58
N GLU A 37 2.39 3.78 -7.03
CA GLU A 37 2.65 4.41 -8.34
C GLU A 37 3.41 5.73 -8.22
N GLN A 38 3.24 6.45 -7.11
CA GLN A 38 3.92 7.73 -6.91
C GLN A 38 4.28 7.95 -5.44
N LEU A 39 5.49 8.45 -5.25
CA LEU A 39 6.02 8.91 -3.97
C LEU A 39 6.34 10.41 -4.04
N ASP A 40 6.13 11.10 -2.93
CA ASP A 40 6.69 12.41 -2.63
C ASP A 40 7.55 12.27 -1.35
N GLY A 41 8.86 12.17 -1.53
CA GLY A 41 9.78 11.77 -0.46
C GLY A 41 9.42 10.39 0.10
N ARG A 42 9.01 10.33 1.37
CA ARG A 42 8.55 9.10 2.05
C ARG A 42 7.03 8.92 2.04
N ARG A 43 6.28 9.85 1.44
CA ARG A 43 4.82 9.83 1.42
C ARG A 43 4.32 9.17 0.14
N ILE A 44 3.45 8.17 0.29
CA ILE A 44 2.70 7.61 -0.83
C ILE A 44 1.64 8.62 -1.28
N GLN A 45 1.74 9.05 -2.54
CA GLN A 45 0.81 9.98 -3.16
C GLN A 45 -0.26 9.26 -3.99
N THR A 46 0.08 8.12 -4.58
CA THR A 46 -0.84 7.35 -5.42
C THR A 46 -0.60 5.86 -5.25
N VAL A 47 -1.69 5.13 -5.04
CA VAL A 47 -1.74 3.68 -5.01
C VAL A 47 -2.71 3.22 -6.09
N ARG A 48 -2.25 2.33 -6.97
CA ARG A 48 -3.15 1.58 -7.85
C ARG A 48 -3.66 0.36 -7.12
N ILE A 49 -4.97 0.19 -7.12
CA ILE A 49 -5.63 -1.02 -6.64
C ILE A 49 -6.13 -1.82 -7.84
N SER A 50 -5.80 -3.10 -7.89
CA SER A 50 -6.29 -4.03 -8.91
C SER A 50 -6.59 -5.39 -8.29
N PRO A 51 -7.50 -6.19 -8.89
CA PRO A 51 -7.64 -7.58 -8.48
C PRO A 51 -6.29 -8.31 -8.54
N ASN A 52 -6.02 -9.15 -7.55
CA ASN A 52 -4.94 -10.13 -7.59
C ASN A 52 -5.46 -11.35 -8.36
N THR A 53 -5.18 -11.37 -9.67
CA THR A 53 -5.53 -12.46 -10.59
C THR A 53 -4.34 -13.36 -10.85
#